data_AF-A0A7Y7D819-F1
#
_entry.id   AF-A0A7Y7D819-F1
#
_cell.length_a   1.000
_cell.length_b   1.000
_cell.length_c   1.000
_cell.angle_alpha   90.00
_cell.angle_beta   90.00
_cell.angle_gamma   90.00
#
_symmetry.space_group_name_H-M   'P 1'
#
loop_
_entity.id
_entity.type
_entity.pdbx_description
1 polymer ?
#
loop_
_entity_poly.entity_id
_entity_poly.type
_entity_poly.pdbx_seq_one_letter_code
_entity_poly.pdbx_strand_id
1 'polypeptide(L)'
;MFDSKMEHVCRLDYQLAEPEIIGPVGEGLRIITPIAGGEVSGLRLNGKICPTGADWALIRRDGVVVIDVRATLETNDGALIQLTYTGRGDLGEGGYESFLRGDPVPVTELQIVPVMQCAHPDYLWLDRPQFVGVGAADLANLKVSYDIYKLS
;
A
#
# COMPACT_ATOMS: atom_id res chain seq x y z
N MET A 1 7.14 -17.53 25.46
CA MET A 1 7.60 -17.04 24.15
C MET A 1 6.56 -17.49 23.14
N PHE A 2 6.06 -16.61 22.28
CA PHE A 2 5.12 -16.98 21.22
C PHE A 2 5.93 -17.20 19.94
N ASP A 3 5.67 -18.30 19.23
CA ASP A 3 6.25 -18.53 17.91
C ASP A 3 5.46 -17.72 16.88
N SER A 4 6.15 -16.96 16.03
CA SER A 4 5.52 -16.17 14.97
C SER A 4 5.79 -16.81 13.61
N LYS A 5 4.74 -17.02 12.82
CA LYS A 5 4.85 -17.48 11.42
C LYS A 5 4.24 -16.45 10.47
N MET A 6 4.78 -16.43 9.24
CA MET A 6 4.28 -15.62 8.14
C MET A 6 3.95 -16.53 6.97
N GLU A 7 2.68 -16.54 6.57
CA GLU A 7 2.19 -17.28 5.42
C GLU A 7 1.91 -16.31 4.28
N HIS A 8 2.54 -16.49 3.11
CA HIS A 8 2.24 -15.67 1.93
C HIS A 8 0.79 -15.88 1.49
N VAL A 9 0.09 -14.78 1.20
CA VAL A 9 -1.33 -14.76 0.88
C VAL A 9 -1.53 -14.41 -0.59
N CYS A 10 -0.97 -13.27 -1.00
CA CYS A 10 -1.09 -12.72 -2.34
C CYS A 10 -0.02 -11.65 -2.57
N ARG A 11 0.16 -11.30 -3.83
CA ARG A 11 0.85 -10.12 -4.30
C ARG A 11 -0.17 -9.10 -4.79
N LEU A 12 0.07 -7.84 -4.45
CA LEU A 12 -0.69 -6.68 -4.92
C LEU A 12 0.22 -5.86 -5.82
N ASP A 13 -0.20 -5.60 -7.05
CA ASP A 13 0.50 -4.73 -7.99
C ASP A 13 -0.41 -3.56 -8.36
N TYR A 14 -0.10 -2.37 -7.86
CA TYR A 14 -0.85 -1.14 -8.08
C TYR A 14 -0.31 -0.36 -9.27
N GLN A 15 -1.23 0.16 -10.08
CA GLN A 15 -0.98 1.32 -10.92
C GLN A 15 -1.57 2.56 -10.25
N LEU A 16 -0.75 3.58 -10.10
CA LEU A 16 -1.13 4.87 -9.53
C LEU A 16 -1.45 5.88 -10.64
N ALA A 17 -2.30 6.85 -10.30
CA ALA A 17 -2.55 8.03 -11.12
C ALA A 17 -1.56 9.16 -10.77
N GLU A 18 -1.65 10.27 -11.50
CA GLU A 18 -0.87 11.47 -11.18
C GLU A 18 -1.16 11.94 -9.74
N PRO A 19 -0.12 12.21 -8.94
CA PRO A 19 -0.30 12.61 -7.55
C PRO A 19 -0.76 14.06 -7.45
N GLU A 20 -1.65 14.31 -6.50
CA GLU A 20 -2.02 15.64 -6.03
C GLU A 20 -1.03 16.08 -4.95
N ILE A 21 -0.19 17.07 -5.27
CA ILE A 21 0.75 17.64 -4.31
C ILE A 21 0.04 18.74 -3.51
N ILE A 22 -0.34 18.42 -2.28
CA ILE A 22 -0.87 19.42 -1.34
C ILE A 22 0.25 20.35 -0.86
N GLY A 23 1.46 19.81 -0.70
CA GLY A 23 2.64 20.58 -0.32
C GLY A 23 2.95 20.52 1.18
N PRO A 24 3.86 21.40 1.65
CA PRO A 24 4.24 21.45 3.06
C PRO A 24 3.06 21.76 3.98
N VAL A 25 2.88 20.94 4.99
CA VAL A 25 1.93 21.08 6.11
C VAL A 25 2.70 20.98 7.44
N GLY A 26 2.01 21.12 8.57
CA GLY A 26 2.65 21.12 9.89
C GLY A 26 3.46 19.84 10.18
N GLU A 27 2.97 18.69 9.72
CA GLU A 27 3.54 17.37 9.98
C GLU A 27 4.59 16.92 8.95
N GLY A 28 4.70 17.59 7.80
CA GLY A 28 5.56 17.13 6.69
C GLY A 28 5.06 17.60 5.33
N LEU A 29 5.33 16.82 4.29
CA LEU A 29 4.89 17.07 2.92
C LEU A 29 3.72 16.13 2.61
N ARG A 30 2.55 16.70 2.35
CA ARG A 30 1.32 15.96 2.08
C ARG A 30 1.16 15.72 0.58
N ILE A 31 0.94 14.47 0.22
CA ILE A 31 0.71 14.02 -1.15
C ILE A 31 -0.50 13.08 -1.12
N ILE A 32 -1.40 13.22 -2.09
CA ILE A 32 -2.52 12.30 -2.28
C ILE A 32 -2.33 11.65 -3.64
N THR A 33 -2.21 10.33 -3.67
CA THR A 33 -1.96 9.61 -4.92
C THR A 33 -3.13 8.67 -5.21
N PRO A 34 -4.03 9.01 -6.16
CA PRO A 34 -5.16 8.16 -6.49
C PRO A 34 -4.71 6.82 -7.08
N ILE A 35 -5.49 5.78 -6.79
CA ILE A 35 -5.27 4.45 -7.35
C ILE A 35 -5.96 4.37 -8.71
N ALA A 36 -5.20 4.08 -9.77
CA ALA A 36 -5.72 3.90 -11.12
C ALA A 36 -6.16 2.44 -11.41
N GLY A 37 -5.82 1.52 -10.51
CA GLY A 37 -6.19 0.11 -10.58
C GLY A 37 -5.00 -0.79 -10.26
N GLY A 38 -5.07 -2.06 -10.66
CA GLY A 38 -4.00 -3.01 -10.44
C GLY A 38 -4.46 -4.46 -10.45
N GLU A 39 -3.55 -5.36 -10.09
CA GLU A 39 -3.75 -6.81 -10.07
C GLU A 39 -3.55 -7.37 -8.66
N VAL A 40 -4.31 -8.41 -8.35
CA VAL A 40 -4.15 -9.23 -7.14
C VAL A 40 -3.91 -10.66 -7.59
N SER A 41 -2.79 -11.25 -7.18
CA SER A 41 -2.42 -12.62 -7.54
C SER A 41 -2.00 -13.43 -6.32
N GLY A 42 -2.56 -14.63 -6.15
CA GLY A 42 -2.31 -15.44 -4.96
C GLY A 42 -2.94 -16.82 -5.04
N LEU A 43 -2.62 -17.70 -4.09
CA LEU A 43 -3.13 -19.08 -4.14
C LEU A 43 -4.66 -19.15 -3.97
N ARG A 44 -5.21 -18.27 -3.12
CA ARG A 44 -6.64 -18.24 -2.75
C ARG A 44 -7.29 -16.87 -2.92
N LEU A 45 -6.57 -15.93 -3.52
CA LEU A 45 -7.04 -14.55 -3.71
C LEU A 45 -6.49 -14.03 -5.04
N ASN A 46 -7.36 -13.96 -6.04
CA ASN A 46 -7.02 -13.46 -7.38
C ASN A 46 -8.10 -12.50 -7.86
N GLY A 47 -7.70 -11.43 -8.52
CA GLY A 47 -8.61 -10.37 -8.91
C GLY A 47 -7.89 -9.12 -9.38
N LYS A 48 -8.57 -7.99 -9.22
CA LYS A 48 -8.07 -6.67 -9.57
C LYS A 48 -8.19 -5.71 -8.39
N ILE A 49 -7.33 -4.70 -8.39
CA ILE A 49 -7.51 -3.52 -7.56
C ILE A 49 -8.44 -2.57 -8.34
N CYS A 50 -9.54 -2.15 -7.72
CA CYS A 50 -10.47 -1.21 -8.32
C CYS A 50 -9.83 0.18 -8.42
N PRO A 51 -10.17 0.99 -9.45
CA PRO A 51 -9.70 2.38 -9.59
C PRO A 51 -10.46 3.31 -8.63
N THR A 52 -10.36 3.01 -7.34
CA THR A 52 -11.06 3.68 -6.26
C THR A 52 -10.12 3.79 -5.07
N GLY A 53 -10.14 4.94 -4.41
CA GLY A 53 -9.28 5.22 -3.27
C GLY A 53 -7.94 5.83 -3.67
N ALA A 54 -7.06 5.97 -2.68
CA ALA A 54 -5.80 6.69 -2.80
C ALA A 54 -4.86 6.31 -1.65
N ASP A 55 -3.60 6.72 -1.79
CA ASP A 55 -2.68 6.90 -0.67
C ASP A 55 -2.66 8.35 -0.22
N TRP A 56 -2.93 8.60 1.06
CA TRP A 56 -2.68 9.88 1.72
C TRP A 56 -1.31 9.84 2.37
N ALA A 57 -0.27 9.88 1.54
CA ALA A 57 1.12 9.82 1.99
C ALA A 57 1.53 11.12 2.70
N LEU A 58 2.37 10.98 3.73
CA LEU A 58 3.05 12.08 4.39
C LEU A 58 4.55 11.81 4.41
N ILE A 59 5.33 12.64 3.74
CA ILE A 59 6.80 12.59 3.86
C ILE A 59 7.21 13.48 5.02
N ARG A 60 7.72 12.89 6.09
CA ARG A 60 8.24 13.62 7.24
C ARG A 60 9.55 14.30 6.90
N ARG A 61 9.94 15.30 7.70
CA ARG A 61 11.20 16.06 7.51
C ARG A 61 12.46 15.21 7.64
N ASP A 62 12.39 14.05 8.29
CA ASP A 62 13.49 13.08 8.41
C ASP A 62 13.52 12.08 7.24
N GLY A 63 12.70 12.26 6.20
CA GLY A 63 12.69 11.42 5.01
C GLY A 63 11.82 10.17 5.10
N VAL A 64 11.20 9.90 6.25
CA VAL A 64 10.26 8.79 6.40
C VAL A 64 8.94 9.10 5.70
N VAL A 65 8.52 8.22 4.79
CA VAL A 65 7.18 8.23 4.20
C VAL A 65 6.24 7.50 5.14
N VAL A 66 5.14 8.13 5.52
CA VAL A 66 4.02 7.52 6.25
C VAL A 66 2.89 7.28 5.27
N ILE A 67 2.50 6.01 5.14
CA ILE A 67 1.48 5.53 4.20
C ILE A 67 0.12 5.50 4.92
N ASP A 68 -0.94 5.94 4.24
CA ASP A 68 -2.35 5.80 4.70
C ASP A 68 -3.24 5.53 3.48
N VAL A 69 -3.52 4.26 3.22
CA VAL A 69 -4.26 3.82 2.03
C VAL A 69 -5.64 3.30 2.39
N ARG A 70 -6.60 3.64 1.53
CA ARG A 70 -7.91 3.00 1.44
C ARG A 70 -8.10 2.58 -0.01
N ALA A 71 -8.41 1.30 -0.23
CA ALA A 71 -8.57 0.69 -1.54
C ALA A 71 -9.72 -0.34 -1.51
N THR A 72 -10.11 -0.82 -2.69
CA THR A 72 -11.05 -1.93 -2.84
C THR A 72 -10.49 -2.92 -3.84
N LEU A 73 -10.55 -4.21 -3.49
CA LEU A 73 -10.20 -5.32 -4.37
C LEU A 73 -11.49 -5.97 -4.84
N GLU A 74 -11.52 -6.42 -6.08
CA GLU A 74 -12.60 -7.25 -6.64
C GLU A 74 -11.99 -8.57 -7.11
N THR A 75 -12.44 -9.67 -6.52
CA THR A 75 -11.97 -11.01 -6.89
C THR A 75 -12.54 -11.44 -8.23
N ASN A 76 -11.92 -12.45 -8.87
CA ASN A 76 -12.36 -12.96 -10.17
C ASN A 76 -13.79 -13.53 -10.16
N ASP A 77 -14.28 -13.96 -9.00
CA ASP A 77 -15.65 -14.43 -8.76
C ASP A 77 -16.60 -13.33 -8.21
N GLY A 78 -16.15 -12.07 -8.16
CA GLY A 78 -17.00 -10.90 -7.92
C GLY A 78 -17.16 -10.47 -6.46
N ALA A 79 -16.38 -11.03 -5.52
CA ALA A 79 -16.38 -10.57 -4.14
C ALA A 79 -15.61 -9.23 -4.02
N LEU A 80 -16.20 -8.28 -3.30
CA LEU A 80 -15.53 -7.03 -2.95
C LEU A 80 -14.87 -7.15 -1.58
N ILE A 81 -13.61 -6.74 -1.50
CA ILE A 81 -12.82 -6.71 -0.27
C ILE A 81 -12.35 -5.28 -0.05
N GLN A 82 -12.78 -4.68 1.05
CA GLN A 82 -12.23 -3.41 1.49
C GLN A 82 -10.83 -3.65 2.04
N LEU A 83 -9.87 -2.86 1.57
CA LEU A 83 -8.49 -2.93 2.02
C LEU A 83 -8.08 -1.57 2.58
N THR A 84 -7.62 -1.55 3.83
CA THR A 84 -6.99 -0.38 4.42
C THR A 84 -5.63 -0.75 4.94
N TYR A 85 -4.64 0.14 4.83
CA TYR A 85 -3.33 -0.11 5.41
C TYR A 85 -2.62 1.19 5.74
N THR A 86 -1.86 1.13 6.84
CA THR A 86 -0.82 2.11 7.13
C THR A 86 0.53 1.44 7.01
N GLY A 87 1.57 2.24 6.83
CA GLY A 87 2.93 1.71 6.71
C GLY A 87 3.99 2.79 6.67
N ARG A 88 5.22 2.35 6.40
CA ARG A 88 6.37 3.24 6.30
C ARG A 88 7.27 2.85 5.13
N GLY A 89 7.88 3.88 4.55
CA GLY A 89 9.05 3.78 3.70
C GLY A 89 10.12 4.77 4.18
N ASP A 90 11.35 4.59 3.71
CA ASP A 90 12.46 5.47 4.06
C ASP A 90 13.15 5.99 2.79
N LEU A 91 13.05 7.31 2.57
CA LEU A 91 13.70 8.01 1.46
C LEU A 91 15.13 8.48 1.82
N GLY A 92 15.61 8.15 3.03
CA GLY A 92 16.83 8.65 3.64
C GLY A 92 16.68 10.06 4.22
N GLU A 93 17.61 10.49 5.07
CA GLU A 93 17.54 11.77 5.81
C GLU A 93 17.30 12.99 4.90
N GLY A 94 17.77 12.97 3.65
CA GLY A 94 17.58 14.04 2.67
C GLY A 94 16.31 13.93 1.82
N GLY A 95 15.53 12.86 1.98
CA GLY A 95 14.42 12.51 1.09
C GLY A 95 13.31 13.55 1.02
N TYR A 96 13.02 14.22 2.13
CA TYR A 96 12.06 15.33 2.18
C TYR A 96 12.48 16.48 1.25
N GLU A 97 13.72 16.93 1.38
CA GLU A 97 14.27 18.04 0.60
C GLU A 97 14.45 17.65 -0.87
N SER A 98 14.86 16.41 -1.15
CA SER A 98 14.93 15.86 -2.50
C SER A 98 13.57 15.85 -3.18
N PHE A 99 12.52 15.41 -2.47
CA PHE A 99 11.17 15.42 -3.02
C PHE A 99 10.70 16.85 -3.32
N LEU A 100 10.93 17.81 -2.42
CA LEU A 100 10.56 19.21 -2.65
C LEU A 100 11.22 19.83 -3.89
N ARG A 101 12.45 19.43 -4.21
CA ARG A 101 13.15 19.88 -5.41
C ARG A 101 12.68 19.17 -6.69
N GLY A 102 11.89 18.10 -6.57
CA GLY A 102 11.53 17.24 -7.69
C GLY A 102 12.67 16.34 -8.14
N ASP A 103 13.63 16.05 -7.26
CA ASP A 103 14.73 15.13 -7.56
C ASP A 103 14.16 13.71 -7.79
N PRO A 104 14.79 12.89 -8.65
CA PRO A 104 14.39 11.51 -8.83
C PRO A 104 14.41 10.73 -7.51
N VAL A 105 13.30 10.10 -7.17
CA VAL A 105 13.18 9.23 -6.00
C VAL A 105 13.56 7.80 -6.41
N PRO A 106 14.53 7.15 -5.75
CA PRO A 106 14.86 5.77 -6.04
C PRO A 106 13.71 4.84 -5.66
N VAL A 107 13.74 3.62 -6.21
CA VAL A 107 12.82 2.56 -5.77
C VAL A 107 12.99 2.37 -4.27
N THR A 108 11.90 2.54 -3.53
CA THR A 108 11.91 2.62 -2.06
C THR A 108 11.20 1.42 -1.47
N GLU A 109 11.84 0.71 -0.55
CA GLU A 109 11.19 -0.39 0.18
C GLU A 109 10.10 0.16 1.11
N LEU A 110 8.95 -0.52 1.11
CA LEU A 110 7.78 -0.16 1.89
C LEU A 110 7.34 -1.34 2.76
N GLN A 111 6.94 -1.04 3.99
CA GLN A 111 6.41 -2.01 4.95
C GLN A 111 5.05 -1.54 5.44
N ILE A 112 4.02 -2.38 5.28
CA ILE A 112 2.63 -2.03 5.55
C ILE A 112 1.97 -3.04 6.49
N VAL A 113 0.87 -2.61 7.12
CA VAL A 113 0.05 -3.42 8.01
C VAL A 113 -1.39 -3.39 7.48
N PRO A 114 -1.76 -4.31 6.57
CA PRO A 114 -3.08 -4.33 5.98
C PRO A 114 -4.16 -4.93 6.87
N VAL A 115 -5.36 -4.39 6.72
CA VAL A 115 -6.61 -4.89 7.25
C VAL A 115 -7.57 -5.08 6.09
N MET A 116 -8.16 -6.28 6.00
CA MET A 116 -9.09 -6.66 4.95
C MET A 116 -10.46 -6.92 5.55
N GLN A 117 -11.51 -6.47 4.89
CA GLN A 117 -12.89 -6.70 5.31
C GLN A 117 -13.71 -7.16 4.12
N CYS A 118 -14.49 -8.23 4.30
CA CYS A 118 -15.28 -8.82 3.23
C CYS A 118 -16.57 -9.43 3.79
N ALA A 119 -17.67 -9.28 3.06
CA ALA A 119 -18.96 -9.91 3.41
C ALA A 119 -19.18 -11.24 2.69
N HIS A 120 -18.39 -11.57 1.67
CA HIS A 120 -18.58 -12.77 0.86
C HIS A 120 -18.19 -14.03 1.66
N PRO A 121 -19.06 -15.05 1.77
CA PRO A 121 -18.82 -16.24 2.60
C PRO A 121 -17.46 -16.94 2.35
N ASP A 122 -17.05 -17.03 1.08
CA ASP A 122 -15.80 -17.71 0.70
C ASP A 122 -14.52 -16.95 1.10
N TYR A 123 -14.65 -15.67 1.44
CA TYR A 123 -13.54 -14.76 1.76
C TYR A 123 -13.58 -14.24 3.21
N LEU A 124 -14.51 -14.71 4.05
CA LEU A 124 -14.59 -14.32 5.48
C LEU A 124 -13.32 -14.65 6.28
N TRP A 125 -12.48 -15.55 5.76
CA TRP A 125 -11.19 -15.88 6.38
C TRP A 125 -10.19 -14.71 6.34
N LEU A 126 -10.41 -13.70 5.49
CA LEU A 126 -9.58 -12.50 5.41
C LEU A 126 -9.86 -11.48 6.52
N ASP A 127 -11.05 -11.52 7.13
CA ASP A 127 -11.51 -10.49 8.10
C ASP A 127 -11.00 -10.72 9.53
N ARG A 128 -10.34 -11.86 9.79
CA ARG A 128 -9.97 -12.29 11.15
C ARG A 128 -8.49 -12.08 11.51
N PRO A 129 -7.51 -12.40 10.64
CA PRO A 129 -6.11 -12.35 11.03
C PRO A 129 -5.50 -10.95 10.81
N GLN A 130 -4.33 -10.74 11.41
CA GLN A 130 -3.48 -9.59 11.09
C GLN A 130 -2.56 -9.94 9.91
N PHE A 131 -2.40 -8.98 9.00
CA PHE A 131 -1.46 -9.09 7.90
C PHE A 131 -0.29 -8.12 8.06
N VAL A 132 0.81 -8.44 7.38
CA VAL A 132 1.93 -7.55 7.10
C VAL A 132 2.22 -7.60 5.60
N GLY A 133 2.71 -6.50 5.04
CA GLY A 133 3.14 -6.44 3.66
C GLY A 133 4.53 -5.86 3.55
N VAL A 134 5.33 -6.42 2.66
CA VAL A 134 6.64 -5.89 2.26
C VAL A 134 6.62 -5.67 0.76
N GLY A 135 7.16 -4.55 0.31
CA GLY A 135 6.99 -4.10 -1.05
C GLY A 135 7.94 -3.01 -1.44
N ALA A 136 7.70 -2.43 -2.61
CA ALA A 136 8.48 -1.31 -3.10
C ALA A 136 7.61 -0.35 -3.92
N ALA A 137 7.96 0.93 -3.87
CA ALA A 137 7.41 1.96 -4.75
C ALA A 137 8.43 2.37 -5.81
N ASP A 138 7.99 2.33 -7.06
CA ASP A 138 8.63 2.96 -8.21
C ASP A 138 7.79 4.18 -8.61
N LEU A 139 8.08 5.31 -7.96
CA LEU A 139 7.34 6.56 -8.15
C LEU A 139 7.57 7.16 -9.54
N ALA A 140 8.69 6.84 -10.20
CA ALA A 140 8.96 7.31 -11.56
C ALA A 140 8.00 6.69 -12.58
N ASN A 141 7.56 5.44 -12.34
CA ASN A 141 6.60 4.74 -13.19
C ASN A 141 5.19 4.67 -12.58
N LEU A 142 4.96 5.34 -11.45
CA LEU A 142 3.69 5.33 -10.72
C LEU A 142 3.23 3.90 -10.39
N LYS A 143 4.15 3.04 -9.95
CA LYS A 143 3.86 1.64 -9.60
C LYS A 143 4.26 1.33 -8.17
N VAL A 144 3.45 0.50 -7.53
CA VAL A 144 3.73 -0.01 -6.18
C VAL A 144 3.38 -1.48 -6.14
N SER A 145 4.26 -2.30 -5.55
CA SER A 145 4.03 -3.73 -5.40
C SER A 145 4.22 -4.15 -3.96
N TYR A 146 3.40 -5.07 -3.46
CA TYR A 146 3.53 -5.68 -2.14
C TYR A 146 3.33 -7.19 -2.19
N ASP A 147 4.13 -7.94 -1.45
CA ASP A 147 3.79 -9.29 -1.01
C ASP A 147 3.12 -9.21 0.36
N ILE A 148 1.95 -9.83 0.48
CA ILE A 148 1.13 -9.81 1.70
C ILE A 148 1.24 -11.14 2.42
N TYR A 149 1.47 -11.08 3.72
CA TYR A 149 1.62 -12.23 4.61
C TYR A 149 0.61 -12.16 5.75
N LYS A 150 0.03 -13.31 6.06
CA LYS A 150 -0.81 -13.51 7.24
C LYS A 150 0.08 -13.92 8.42
N LEU A 151 -0.10 -13.28 9.56
CA LEU A 151 0.53 -13.67 10.83
C LEU A 151 -0.24 -14.85 11.46
N SER A 152 0.48 -15.87 11.93
CA SER A 152 -0.05 -17.03 12.65
C SER A 152 0.83 -17.50 13.80
#